data_AF-A0A956BKC2-F1
#
_entry.id   AF-A0A956BKC2-F1
#
_cell.length_a   1.000
_cell.length_b   1.000
_cell.length_c   1.000
_cell.angle_alpha   90.00
_cell.angle_beta   90.00
_cell.angle_gamma   90.00
#
_symmetry.space_group_name_H-M   'P 1'
#
loop_
_entity.id
_entity.type
_entity.pdbx_description
1 polymer ?
#
loop_
_entity_poly.entity_id
_entity_poly.type
_entity_poly.pdbx_seq_one_letter_code
_entity_poly.pdbx_strand_id
1 'polypeptide(L)'
;MSEVHDPDVAPDPAAWLALEESERMERMLAGHRGREDDALHKADVNHVMHAALHGVVETQIAAGEPPEVAAALARLCEAGLTRHAAIHGLMRVLLVHMAGMLDRSETFDRAGYVEAVAGLEAADVVAQGLRRMEPAEPLRGTAGREEARRQKRLSGSRPSRRDRRKNRE
;
A
#
# COMPACT_ATOMS: atom_id res chain seq x y z
N MET A 1 -14.08 0.05 19.44
CA MET A 1 -12.72 0.39 18.99
C MET A 1 -12.75 0.23 17.48
N SER A 2 -12.74 1.32 16.73
CA SER A 2 -12.77 1.25 15.27
C SER A 2 -11.44 0.65 14.77
N GLU A 3 -11.54 -0.37 13.92
CA GLU A 3 -10.36 -0.98 13.30
C GLU A 3 -9.69 0.03 12.37
N VAL A 4 -8.36 0.11 12.45
CA VAL A 4 -7.55 0.97 11.58
C VAL A 4 -7.66 0.47 10.13
N HIS A 5 -7.92 1.36 9.17
CA HIS A 5 -7.83 1.04 7.75
C HIS A 5 -6.41 1.31 7.25
N ASP A 6 -5.70 0.26 6.81
CA ASP A 6 -4.40 0.40 6.15
C ASP A 6 -4.60 0.50 4.63
N PRO A 7 -4.31 1.66 3.99
CA PRO A 7 -4.57 1.86 2.56
C PRO A 7 -3.71 0.97 1.65
N ASP A 8 -2.64 0.36 2.17
CA ASP A 8 -1.87 -0.66 1.46
C ASP A 8 -2.58 -2.03 1.41
N VAL A 9 -3.64 -2.24 2.19
CA VAL A 9 -4.41 -3.48 2.26
C VAL A 9 -5.84 -3.25 1.78
N ALA A 10 -6.26 -4.01 0.76
CA ALA A 10 -7.64 -3.93 0.28
C ALA A 10 -8.63 -4.37 1.38
N PRO A 11 -9.69 -3.59 1.67
CA PRO A 11 -10.73 -4.01 2.59
C PRO A 11 -11.61 -5.08 1.93
N ASP A 12 -12.35 -5.85 2.74
CA ASP A 12 -13.44 -6.66 2.21
C ASP A 12 -14.54 -5.73 1.65
N PRO A 13 -14.92 -5.83 0.36
CA PRO A 13 -15.84 -4.88 -0.24
C PRO A 13 -17.22 -4.85 0.41
N ALA A 14 -17.77 -6.02 0.76
CA ALA A 14 -19.09 -6.10 1.38
C ALA A 14 -19.08 -5.49 2.79
N ALA A 15 -18.05 -5.79 3.59
CA ALA A 15 -17.88 -5.19 4.90
C ALA A 15 -17.66 -3.68 4.80
N TRP A 16 -16.85 -3.20 3.84
CA TRP A 16 -16.60 -1.77 3.64
C TRP A 16 -17.86 -0.99 3.30
N LEU A 17 -18.67 -1.52 2.38
CA LEU A 17 -19.91 -0.88 1.93
C LEU A 17 -21.01 -0.91 3.00
N ALA A 18 -20.98 -1.90 3.89
CA ALA A 18 -21.91 -1.99 5.02
C ALA A 18 -21.64 -0.97 6.14
N LEU A 19 -20.47 -0.34 6.16
CA LEU A 19 -20.16 0.72 7.13
C LEU A 19 -20.96 2.00 6.86
N GLU A 20 -21.21 2.77 7.91
CA GLU A 20 -21.63 4.16 7.76
C GLU A 20 -20.47 5.02 7.27
N GLU A 21 -20.76 6.14 6.61
CA GLU A 21 -19.73 7.05 6.09
C GLU A 21 -18.83 7.60 7.21
N SER A 22 -19.42 7.95 8.36
CA SER A 22 -18.67 8.41 9.54
C SER A 22 -17.69 7.34 10.04
N GLU A 23 -18.10 6.08 10.02
CA GLU A 23 -17.24 4.98 10.44
C GLU A 23 -16.10 4.75 9.44
N ARG A 24 -16.37 4.78 8.12
CA ARG A 24 -15.31 4.75 7.10
C ARG A 24 -14.30 5.89 7.31
N MET A 25 -14.77 7.10 7.58
CA MET A 25 -13.91 8.25 7.85
C MET A 25 -13.07 8.08 9.11
N GLU A 26 -13.64 7.59 10.21
CA GLU A 26 -12.90 7.34 11.44
C GLU A 26 -11.78 6.30 11.23
N ARG A 27 -12.07 5.21 10.52
CA ARG A 27 -11.10 4.15 10.21
C ARG A 27 -9.97 4.66 9.30
N MET A 28 -10.31 5.47 8.29
CA MET A 28 -9.34 6.14 7.41
C MET A 28 -8.43 7.09 8.19
N LEU A 29 -9.00 8.00 8.98
CA LEU A 29 -8.24 8.93 9.80
C LEU A 29 -7.30 8.20 10.76
N ALA A 30 -7.75 7.10 11.36
CA ALA A 30 -6.90 6.27 12.21
C ALA A 30 -5.69 5.67 11.47
N GLY A 31 -5.85 5.25 10.21
CA GLY A 31 -4.75 4.71 9.37
C GLY A 31 -3.67 5.71 9.00
N HIS A 32 -4.02 7.01 8.99
CA HIS A 32 -3.15 8.10 8.59
C HIS A 32 -2.40 8.76 9.77
N ARG A 33 -2.80 8.48 11.02
CA ARG A 33 -2.13 9.04 12.22
C ARG A 33 -0.66 8.63 12.25
N GLY A 34 0.23 9.61 12.45
CA GLY A 34 1.67 9.38 12.56
C GLY A 34 2.39 9.13 11.23
N ARG A 35 1.73 9.40 10.09
CA ARG A 35 2.33 9.35 8.74
C ARG A 35 2.66 10.74 8.17
N GLU A 36 2.52 11.79 8.97
CA GLU A 36 2.56 13.24 8.61
C GLU A 36 3.87 13.74 7.95
N ASP A 37 4.95 12.96 8.04
CA ASP A 37 6.26 13.29 7.46
C ASP A 37 6.55 12.53 6.14
N ASP A 38 5.64 11.67 5.68
CA ASP A 38 5.85 10.94 4.43
C ASP A 38 5.47 11.78 3.20
N ALA A 39 6.00 11.40 2.03
CA ALA A 39 5.76 12.12 0.78
C ALA A 39 4.28 12.12 0.35
N LEU A 40 3.47 11.23 0.94
CA LEU A 40 2.03 11.05 0.67
C LEU A 40 1.16 11.91 1.62
N HIS A 41 1.67 12.31 2.80
CA HIS A 41 0.93 12.99 3.87
C HIS A 41 1.66 14.22 4.40
N LYS A 42 2.13 15.09 3.51
CA LYS A 42 2.82 16.33 3.90
C LYS A 42 2.03 17.12 4.96
N ALA A 43 2.77 17.73 5.90
CA ALA A 43 2.22 18.45 7.05
C ALA A 43 1.28 19.63 6.72
N ASP A 44 1.27 20.15 5.48
CA ASP A 44 0.38 21.23 5.04
C ASP A 44 -0.96 20.74 4.47
N VAL A 45 -1.20 19.43 4.44
CA VAL A 45 -2.43 18.84 3.94
C VAL A 45 -3.53 18.87 5.00
N ASN A 46 -4.75 19.26 4.62
CA ASN A 46 -5.93 19.06 5.46
C ASN A 46 -6.25 17.56 5.55
N HIS A 47 -5.86 16.92 6.65
CA HIS A 47 -6.01 15.47 6.87
C HIS A 47 -7.46 14.97 6.82
N VAL A 48 -8.44 15.81 7.15
CA VAL A 48 -9.87 15.44 7.07
C VAL A 48 -10.30 15.36 5.60
N MET A 49 -9.99 16.39 4.81
CA MET A 49 -10.27 16.39 3.38
C MET A 49 -9.54 15.23 2.68
N HIS A 50 -8.29 14.99 3.06
CA HIS A 50 -7.48 13.90 2.56
C HIS A 50 -8.14 12.53 2.79
N ALA A 51 -8.52 12.24 4.04
CA ALA A 51 -9.18 10.99 4.41
C ALA A 51 -10.54 10.82 3.72
N ALA A 52 -11.30 11.91 3.55
CA ALA A 52 -12.58 11.89 2.83
C ALA A 52 -12.38 11.51 1.35
N LEU A 53 -11.44 12.14 0.66
CA LEU A 53 -11.14 11.85 -0.75
C LEU A 53 -10.60 10.43 -0.95
N HIS A 54 -9.76 9.94 -0.03
CA HIS A 54 -9.37 8.53 0.04
C HIS A 54 -10.58 7.61 0.17
N GLY A 55 -11.48 7.92 1.10
CA GLY A 55 -12.72 7.17 1.31
C GLY A 55 -13.60 7.09 0.07
N VAL A 56 -13.67 8.16 -0.74
CA VAL A 56 -14.42 8.15 -2.01
C VAL A 56 -13.81 7.14 -2.99
N VAL A 57 -12.50 7.19 -3.23
CA VAL A 57 -11.83 6.28 -4.16
C VAL A 57 -11.93 4.83 -3.68
N GLU A 58 -11.71 4.59 -2.39
CA GLU A 58 -11.85 3.26 -1.77
C GLU A 58 -13.27 2.71 -1.93
N THR A 59 -14.28 3.57 -1.78
CA THR A 59 -15.69 3.19 -1.97
C THR A 59 -16.01 2.91 -3.43
N GLN A 60 -15.46 3.66 -4.39
CA GLN A 60 -15.61 3.37 -5.82
C GLN A 60 -15.03 2.00 -6.18
N ILE A 61 -13.84 1.67 -5.62
CA ILE A 61 -13.19 0.37 -5.81
C ILE A 61 -14.06 -0.74 -5.22
N ALA A 62 -14.53 -0.59 -3.98
CA ALA A 62 -15.36 -1.58 -3.31
C ALA A 62 -16.72 -1.78 -4.01
N ALA A 63 -17.34 -0.71 -4.50
CA ALA A 63 -18.59 -0.76 -5.24
C ALA A 63 -18.43 -1.30 -6.67
N GLY A 64 -17.20 -1.30 -7.21
CA GLY A 64 -16.97 -1.56 -8.63
C GLY A 64 -17.53 -0.47 -9.54
N GLU A 65 -17.74 0.74 -9.02
CA GLU A 65 -18.38 1.84 -9.73
C GLU A 65 -17.63 3.17 -9.56
N PRO A 66 -17.08 3.74 -10.64
CA PRO A 66 -17.02 3.18 -11.99
C PRO A 66 -15.97 2.04 -12.09
N PRO A 67 -16.17 1.03 -12.95
CA PRO A 67 -15.29 -0.13 -13.05
C PRO A 67 -13.85 0.24 -13.44
N GLU A 68 -13.67 1.37 -14.13
CA GLU A 68 -12.38 1.90 -14.56
C GLU A 68 -11.47 2.25 -13.38
N VAL A 69 -12.01 2.61 -12.21
CA VAL A 69 -11.20 2.91 -11.02
C VAL A 69 -10.54 1.65 -10.50
N ALA A 70 -11.27 0.55 -10.38
CA ALA A 70 -10.71 -0.74 -9.96
C ALA A 70 -9.72 -1.28 -11.00
N ALA A 71 -10.03 -1.14 -12.30
CA ALA A 71 -9.14 -1.54 -13.38
C ALA A 71 -7.83 -0.73 -13.40
N ALA A 72 -7.91 0.58 -13.18
CA ALA A 72 -6.74 1.44 -13.09
C ALA A 72 -5.89 1.10 -11.87
N LEU A 73 -6.50 0.86 -10.70
CA LEU A 73 -5.77 0.42 -9.51
C LEU A 73 -4.97 -0.86 -9.79
N ALA A 74 -5.61 -1.87 -10.38
CA ALA A 74 -4.94 -3.13 -10.71
C ALA A 74 -3.75 -2.90 -11.65
N ARG A 75 -3.95 -2.14 -12.73
CA ARG A 75 -2.88 -1.78 -13.70
C ARG A 75 -1.71 -1.06 -13.03
N LEU A 76 -1.99 -0.09 -12.16
CA LEU A 76 -0.98 0.69 -11.46
C LEU A 76 -0.16 -0.17 -10.48
N CYS A 77 -0.83 -1.09 -9.76
CA CYS A 77 -0.16 -2.05 -8.88
C CYS A 77 0.69 -3.05 -9.67
N GLU A 78 0.20 -3.56 -10.80
CA GLU A 78 0.96 -4.44 -11.72
C GLU A 78 2.20 -3.74 -12.28
N ALA A 79 2.15 -2.42 -12.45
CA ALA A 79 3.30 -1.59 -12.84
C ALA A 79 4.29 -1.32 -11.69
N GLY A 80 4.05 -1.85 -10.48
CA GLY A 80 4.97 -1.83 -9.35
C GLY A 80 4.77 -0.67 -8.36
N LEU A 81 3.61 0.00 -8.39
CA LEU A 81 3.23 0.96 -7.35
C LEU A 81 2.59 0.22 -6.16
N THR A 82 2.82 0.73 -4.95
CA THR A 82 2.00 0.30 -3.81
C THR A 82 0.55 0.69 -4.05
N ARG A 83 -0.37 -0.09 -3.47
CA ARG A 83 -1.82 0.22 -3.50
C ARG A 83 -2.09 1.63 -3.00
N HIS A 84 -1.43 2.03 -1.92
CA HIS A 84 -1.58 3.36 -1.37
C HIS A 84 -1.16 4.45 -2.38
N ALA A 85 0.02 4.34 -2.99
CA ALA A 85 0.48 5.32 -3.99
C ALA A 85 -0.46 5.39 -5.21
N ALA A 86 -0.97 4.24 -5.66
CA ALA A 86 -1.94 4.19 -6.75
C ALA A 86 -3.26 4.90 -6.39
N ILE A 87 -3.77 4.74 -5.17
CA ILE A 87 -4.95 5.46 -4.68
C ILE A 87 -4.70 6.96 -4.61
N HIS A 88 -3.52 7.42 -4.19
CA HIS A 88 -3.19 8.86 -4.25
C HIS A 88 -3.22 9.40 -5.68
N GLY A 89 -2.74 8.61 -6.65
CA GLY A 89 -2.85 8.96 -8.07
C GLY A 89 -4.31 9.13 -8.53
N LEU A 90 -5.17 8.16 -8.22
CA LEU A 90 -6.60 8.19 -8.53
C LEU A 90 -7.32 9.35 -7.83
N MET A 91 -6.98 9.60 -6.56
CA MET A 91 -7.49 10.71 -5.76
C MET A 91 -7.14 12.06 -6.39
N ARG A 92 -5.93 12.20 -6.96
CA ARG A 92 -5.54 13.43 -7.64
C ARG A 92 -6.33 13.67 -8.92
N VAL A 93 -6.63 12.62 -9.68
CA VAL A 93 -7.54 12.73 -10.83
C VAL A 93 -8.93 13.19 -10.36
N LEU A 94 -9.49 12.56 -9.32
CA LEU A 94 -10.77 12.96 -8.74
C LEU A 94 -10.77 14.44 -8.33
N LEU A 95 -9.73 14.90 -7.63
CA LEU A 95 -9.63 16.27 -7.16
C LEU A 95 -9.60 17.30 -8.31
N VAL A 96 -8.90 17.01 -9.40
CA VAL A 96 -8.86 17.88 -10.59
C VAL A 96 -10.26 18.02 -11.21
N HIS A 97 -11.01 16.93 -11.29
CA HIS A 97 -12.38 16.95 -11.81
C HIS A 97 -13.38 17.64 -10.86
N MET A 98 -13.18 17.53 -9.54
CA MET A 98 -13.98 18.26 -8.55
C MET A 98 -13.68 19.76 -8.54
N ALA A 99 -12.43 20.18 -8.79
CA ALA A 99 -12.05 21.59 -8.81
C ALA A 99 -12.84 22.40 -9.86
N GLY A 100 -13.17 21.78 -11.00
CA GLY A 100 -14.01 22.40 -12.03
C GLY A 100 -15.42 22.76 -11.52
N MET A 101 -15.99 21.95 -10.63
CA MET A 101 -17.30 22.22 -10.03
C MET A 101 -17.24 23.42 -9.09
N LEU A 102 -16.17 23.53 -8.29
CA LEU A 102 -16.00 24.57 -7.28
C LEU A 102 -15.71 25.94 -7.91
N ASP A 103 -14.93 25.97 -8.99
CA ASP A 103 -14.50 27.20 -9.65
C ASP A 103 -15.51 27.72 -10.68
N ARG A 104 -16.17 26.81 -11.41
CA ARG A 104 -17.02 27.17 -12.57
C ARG A 104 -18.50 26.85 -12.41
N SER A 105 -18.93 26.37 -11.23
CA SER A 105 -20.32 25.92 -10.98
C SER A 105 -20.82 24.88 -11.98
N GLU A 106 -19.91 24.07 -12.52
CA GLU A 106 -20.21 22.98 -13.44
C GLU A 106 -20.72 21.74 -12.69
N THR A 107 -21.51 20.91 -13.36
CA THR A 107 -21.83 19.56 -12.90
C THR A 107 -20.61 18.65 -13.00
N PHE A 108 -20.53 17.60 -12.18
CA PHE A 108 -19.43 16.64 -12.25
C PHE A 108 -19.37 15.95 -13.62
N ASP A 109 -18.30 16.19 -14.39
CA ASP A 109 -18.05 15.51 -15.66
C ASP A 109 -17.57 14.08 -15.41
N ARG A 110 -18.53 13.17 -15.28
CA ARG A 110 -18.26 11.75 -15.07
C ARG A 110 -17.52 11.11 -16.25
N ALA A 111 -17.82 11.53 -17.48
CA ALA A 111 -17.20 10.95 -18.67
C ALA A 111 -15.72 11.31 -18.73
N GLY A 112 -15.40 12.60 -18.56
CA GLY A 112 -14.01 13.05 -18.48
C GLY A 112 -13.26 12.43 -17.30
N TYR A 113 -13.91 12.28 -16.13
CA TYR A 113 -13.29 11.62 -14.99
C TYR A 113 -12.90 10.17 -15.29
N VAL A 114 -13.82 9.40 -15.89
CA VAL A 114 -13.58 8.01 -16.26
C VAL A 114 -12.48 7.89 -17.31
N GLU A 115 -12.46 8.77 -18.32
CA GLU A 115 -11.41 8.81 -19.33
C GLU A 115 -10.04 9.11 -18.71
N ALA A 116 -9.97 10.10 -17.80
CA ALA A 116 -8.74 10.45 -17.10
C ALA A 116 -8.23 9.33 -16.17
N VAL A 117 -9.13 8.62 -15.50
CA VAL A 117 -8.78 7.42 -14.71
C VAL A 117 -8.24 6.30 -15.61
N ALA A 118 -8.90 6.06 -16.75
CA ALA A 118 -8.47 5.03 -17.68
C ALA A 118 -7.09 5.32 -18.29
N GLY A 119 -6.78 6.60 -18.53
CA GLY A 119 -5.49 7.06 -19.06
C GLY A 119 -4.39 7.30 -18.03
N LEU A 120 -4.64 7.12 -16.73
CA LEU A 120 -3.63 7.32 -15.69
C LEU A 120 -2.56 6.23 -15.74
N GLU A 121 -1.29 6.61 -15.93
CA GLU A 121 -0.16 5.70 -15.98
C GLU A 121 0.71 5.78 -14.72
N ALA A 122 1.45 4.71 -14.42
CA ALA A 122 2.33 4.67 -13.25
C ALA A 122 3.42 5.75 -13.29
N ALA A 123 3.86 6.12 -14.49
CA ALA A 123 4.81 7.21 -14.71
C ALA A 123 4.26 8.57 -14.24
N ASP A 124 2.96 8.82 -14.37
CA ASP A 124 2.33 10.06 -13.94
C ASP A 124 2.30 10.16 -12.41
N VAL A 125 1.93 9.07 -11.74
CA VAL A 125 1.93 8.96 -10.28
C VAL A 125 3.34 9.16 -9.72
N VAL A 126 4.33 8.54 -10.35
CA VAL A 126 5.75 8.73 -10.07
C VAL A 126 6.20 10.19 -10.22
N ALA A 127 5.81 10.84 -11.32
CA ALA A 127 6.21 12.22 -11.62
C ALA A 127 5.62 13.23 -10.60
N GLN A 128 4.50 12.88 -9.97
CA GLN A 128 3.89 13.65 -8.88
C GLN A 128 4.66 13.53 -7.56
N GLY A 129 5.73 12.74 -7.51
CA GLY A 129 6.51 12.48 -6.29
C GLY A 129 5.85 11.48 -5.35
N LEU A 130 4.77 10.82 -5.80
CA LEU A 130 4.04 9.79 -5.05
C LEU A 130 4.72 8.44 -5.30
N ARG A 131 5.95 8.28 -4.82
CA ARG A 131 6.66 7.00 -4.86
C ARG A 131 6.70 6.36 -3.47
N ARG A 132 6.31 5.09 -3.41
CA ARG A 132 6.93 4.11 -2.50
C ARG A 132 7.19 2.85 -3.33
N MET A 133 8.42 2.35 -3.32
CA MET A 133 8.79 1.04 -3.88
C MET A 133 9.13 0.09 -2.72
N GLU A 134 8.63 -1.13 -2.86
CA GLU A 134 8.17 -2.20 -1.94
C GLU A 134 9.00 -2.65 -0.70
N PRO A 135 8.59 -3.75 -0.02
CA PRO A 135 9.22 -5.00 -0.47
C PRO A 135 8.22 -6.11 -0.86
N ALA A 136 8.43 -6.65 -2.07
CA ALA A 136 8.12 -8.03 -2.39
C ALA A 136 8.81 -8.94 -1.35
N GLU A 137 8.18 -10.07 -1.01
CA GLU A 137 8.63 -11.02 0.01
C GLU A 137 10.16 -11.27 0.03
N PRO A 138 10.75 -11.55 1.21
CA PRO A 138 12.18 -11.81 1.32
C PRO A 138 12.56 -12.98 0.42
N LEU A 139 13.56 -12.76 -0.45
CA LEU A 139 14.24 -13.84 -1.15
C LEU A 139 14.64 -14.92 -0.14
N ARG A 140 13.92 -16.06 -0.17
CA ARG A 140 14.33 -17.25 0.58
C ARG A 140 15.70 -17.69 0.07
N GLY A 141 16.69 -17.61 0.95
CA GLY A 141 17.99 -18.28 0.82
C GLY A 141 19.09 -17.34 0.37
N THR A 142 19.97 -16.90 1.27
CA THR A 142 21.11 -17.75 1.68
C THR A 142 21.40 -17.75 3.19
N ALA A 143 20.74 -16.91 3.99
CA ALA A 143 21.06 -16.72 5.41
C ALA A 143 20.91 -17.98 6.28
N GLY A 144 19.99 -18.89 5.94
CA GLY A 144 19.79 -20.15 6.68
C GLY A 144 20.94 -21.16 6.53
N ARG A 145 21.83 -21.01 5.52
CA ARG A 145 22.93 -21.95 5.30
C ARG A 145 24.17 -21.62 6.14
N GLU A 146 24.37 -20.37 6.56
CA GLU A 146 25.50 -19.99 7.42
C GLU A 146 25.22 -20.25 8.89
N GLU A 147 24.00 -19.96 9.37
CA GLU A 147 23.56 -20.26 10.75
C GLU A 147 23.62 -21.77 11.05
N ALA A 148 23.14 -22.61 10.11
CA ALA A 148 23.20 -24.06 10.21
C ALA A 148 24.64 -24.61 10.16
N ARG A 149 25.55 -23.98 9.39
CA ARG A 149 26.98 -24.33 9.37
C ARG A 149 27.70 -23.89 10.64
N ARG A 150 27.29 -22.78 11.26
CA ARG A 150 27.83 -22.27 12.52
C ARG A 150 27.40 -23.14 13.70
N GLN A 151 26.13 -23.55 13.77
CA GLN A 151 25.64 -24.50 14.79
C GLN A 151 26.23 -25.91 14.64
N LYS A 152 26.49 -26.37 13.41
CA LYS A 152 27.17 -27.67 13.17
C LYS A 152 28.67 -27.65 13.51
N ARG A 153 29.32 -26.47 13.48
CA ARG A 153 30.70 -26.25 13.96
C ARG A 153 30.80 -26.17 15.48
N LEU A 154 29.76 -25.68 16.15
CA LEU A 154 29.70 -25.56 17.60
C LEU A 154 29.26 -26.86 18.30
N SER A 155 28.47 -27.72 17.62
CA SER A 155 28.08 -29.05 18.14
C SER A 155 29.05 -30.18 17.77
N GLY A 156 30.06 -29.90 16.96
CA GLY A 156 31.12 -30.85 16.62
C GLY A 156 32.09 -31.07 17.78
N SER A 157 31.70 -31.91 18.74
CA SER A 157 32.57 -32.44 19.79
C SER A 157 33.83 -33.03 19.15
N ARG A 158 34.98 -32.36 19.33
CA ARG A 158 36.28 -32.91 18.96
C ARG A 158 36.52 -34.15 19.85
N PRO A 159 36.83 -35.34 19.30
CA PRO A 159 37.27 -36.43 20.14
C PRO A 159 38.56 -36.02 20.86
N SER A 160 38.53 -36.14 22.18
CA SER A 160 39.66 -35.87 23.07
C SER A 160 40.88 -36.69 22.66
N ARG A 161 42.05 -36.04 22.56
CA ARG A 161 43.35 -36.64 22.21
C ARG A 161 43.94 -37.50 23.35
N ARG A 162 43.14 -38.32 24.04
CA ARG A 162 43.64 -39.17 25.14
C ARG A 162 43.48 -40.69 24.98
N ASP A 163 43.03 -41.18 23.82
CA ASP A 163 42.95 -42.63 23.54
C ASP A 163 43.71 -43.06 22.28
N ARG A 164 44.95 -42.56 22.10
CA ARG A 164 45.89 -43.06 21.05
C ARG A 164 47.18 -43.64 21.64
N ARG A 165 47.08 -44.35 22.75
CA ARG A 165 48.19 -45.18 23.28
C ARG A 165 47.62 -46.37 24.04
N LYS A 166 47.24 -47.42 23.29
CA LYS A 166 47.15 -48.83 23.71
C LYS A 166 46.72 -49.63 22.48
N ASN A 167 47.72 -50.02 21.68
CA ASN A 167 47.73 -51.19 20.79
C ASN A 167 48.92 -51.04 19.84
N ARG A 168 50.10 -51.36 20.38
CA ARG A 168 51.25 -51.79 19.60
C ARG A 168 52.09 -52.67 20.52
N GLU A 169 51.67 -53.93 20.60
CA GLU A 169 52.51 -55.09 20.87
C GLU A 169 52.35 -56.03 19.68
#